data_AF-A0A1A8A1S4-F1
#
_entry.id   AF-A0A1A8A1S4-F1
#
_cell.length_a   1.000
_cell.length_b   1.000
_cell.length_c   1.000
_cell.angle_alpha   90.00
_cell.angle_beta   90.00
_cell.angle_gamma   90.00
#
_symmetry.space_group_name_H-M   'P 1'
#
loop_
_entity.id
_entity.type
_entity.pdbx_description
1 polymer ?
#
loop_
_entity_poly.entity_id
_entity_poly.type
_entity_poly.pdbx_seq_one_letter_code
_entity_poly.pdbx_strand_id
1 'polypeptide(L)'
;MRIYLSGWKDNPCMPKGLVYEGVQSEPMEFSGGSAAQSSILHCFDELLGVKHEDKSSSFLTRMRNYMPPSHRQLIQDISLQPSLRSFVQQQTDEQLNQAFDFCVSKLLALRSYHISVVSRFITVPAARARQLRSQSQASDGEMIVKAPTCLEERGTGGSGIMVFLKTVRDKTKDALLPETSKKIKNHS
;
A
#
# COMPACT_ATOMS: atom_id res chain seq x y z
N MET A 1 14.29 -11.96 6.77
CA MET A 1 12.92 -11.52 7.13
C MET A 1 11.93 -11.57 5.98
N ARG A 2 12.09 -10.82 4.86
CA ARG A 2 11.09 -10.78 3.77
C ARG A 2 10.64 -12.15 3.25
N ILE A 3 11.57 -13.08 3.09
CA ILE A 3 11.29 -14.46 2.63
C ILE A 3 10.24 -15.13 3.54
N TYR A 4 10.38 -15.00 4.86
CA TYR A 4 9.46 -15.58 5.84
C TYR A 4 8.13 -14.85 5.97
N LEU A 5 8.04 -13.62 5.44
CA LEU A 5 6.80 -12.83 5.40
C LEU A 5 6.05 -12.98 4.07
N SER A 6 6.66 -13.62 3.07
CA SER A 6 6.01 -13.90 1.79
C SER A 6 4.94 -14.97 1.97
N GLY A 7 3.77 -14.73 1.37
CA GLY A 7 2.70 -15.72 1.30
C GLY A 7 2.83 -16.60 0.07
N TRP A 8 1.78 -17.35 -0.23
CA TRP A 8 1.69 -18.28 -1.36
C TRP A 8 0.52 -17.95 -2.31
N LYS A 9 -0.08 -16.76 -2.18
CA LYS A 9 -0.92 -16.15 -3.22
C LYS A 9 -0.07 -15.26 -4.13
N ASP A 10 -0.28 -15.35 -5.44
CA ASP A 10 0.50 -14.58 -6.43
C ASP A 10 2.03 -14.83 -6.32
N ASN A 11 2.44 -16.00 -5.78
CA ASN A 11 3.84 -16.38 -5.54
C ASN A 11 4.30 -17.44 -6.55
N PRO A 12 5.24 -17.14 -7.46
CA PRO A 12 5.70 -18.11 -8.47
C PRO A 12 6.40 -19.34 -7.90
N CYS A 13 6.93 -19.26 -6.68
CA CYS A 13 7.57 -20.39 -6.02
C CYS A 13 6.56 -21.35 -5.37
N MET A 14 5.29 -20.95 -5.20
CA MET A 14 4.18 -21.81 -4.77
C MET A 14 2.94 -21.49 -5.61
N PRO A 15 2.94 -21.77 -6.93
CA PRO A 15 1.95 -21.25 -7.87
C PRO A 15 0.54 -21.83 -7.68
N LYS A 16 0.42 -22.95 -6.95
CA LYS A 16 -0.87 -23.56 -6.59
C LYS A 16 -1.35 -23.13 -5.21
N GLY A 17 -0.51 -22.44 -4.41
CA GLY A 17 -0.78 -22.21 -2.99
C GLY A 17 -0.20 -23.30 -2.08
N LEU A 18 -0.72 -23.39 -0.85
CA LEU A 18 -0.25 -24.29 0.21
C LEU A 18 -1.38 -25.25 0.62
N VAL A 19 -1.06 -26.54 0.74
CA VAL A 19 -1.99 -27.55 1.28
C VAL A 19 -1.96 -27.48 2.81
N TYR A 20 -3.13 -27.42 3.42
CA TYR A 20 -3.30 -27.47 4.87
C TYR A 20 -3.76 -28.86 5.26
N GLU A 21 -2.80 -29.77 5.45
CA GLU A 21 -3.07 -31.17 5.80
C GLU A 21 -3.99 -31.27 7.03
N GLY A 22 -5.03 -32.11 6.92
CA GLY A 22 -6.05 -32.27 7.96
C GLY A 22 -7.12 -31.18 8.02
N VAL A 23 -7.00 -30.11 7.22
CA VAL A 23 -7.99 -29.01 7.15
C VAL A 23 -8.60 -28.90 5.76
N GLN A 24 -7.76 -28.84 4.71
CA GLN A 24 -8.19 -28.72 3.32
C GLN A 24 -7.22 -29.47 2.41
N SER A 25 -7.75 -30.42 1.62
CA SER A 25 -6.96 -31.23 0.69
C SER A 25 -6.46 -30.42 -0.51
N GLU A 26 -7.27 -29.47 -0.98
CA GLU A 26 -6.91 -28.59 -2.08
C GLU A 26 -5.97 -27.47 -1.62
N PRO A 27 -4.95 -27.11 -2.41
CA PRO A 27 -4.09 -25.97 -2.13
C PRO A 27 -4.87 -24.67 -1.95
N MET A 28 -4.57 -23.92 -0.89
CA MET A 28 -5.17 -22.63 -0.59
C MET A 28 -4.17 -21.50 -0.85
N GLU A 29 -4.67 -20.33 -1.26
CA GLU A 29 -3.84 -19.16 -1.54
C GLU A 29 -4.04 -18.03 -0.53
N PHE A 30 -2.98 -17.67 0.20
CA PHE A 30 -2.97 -16.52 1.11
C PHE A 30 -1.82 -15.57 0.83
N SER A 31 -2.11 -14.27 0.87
CA SER A 31 -1.12 -13.20 0.73
C SER A 31 -0.20 -13.16 1.94
N GLY A 32 1.06 -12.77 1.71
CA GLY A 32 2.00 -12.54 2.79
C GLY A 32 1.74 -11.26 3.56
N GLY A 33 2.46 -11.10 4.67
CA GLY A 33 2.34 -9.94 5.55
C GLY A 33 2.77 -8.65 4.84
N SER A 34 1.96 -7.59 4.91
CA SER A 34 2.32 -6.29 4.33
C SER A 34 1.66 -5.12 5.07
N ALA A 35 2.22 -3.92 4.90
CA ALA A 35 1.65 -2.69 5.47
C ALA A 35 0.20 -2.41 4.99
N ALA A 36 -0.22 -2.99 3.87
CA ALA A 36 -1.58 -2.86 3.36
C ALA A 36 -2.63 -3.57 4.24
N GLN A 37 -2.21 -4.39 5.20
CA GLN A 37 -3.08 -5.00 6.22
C GLN A 37 -3.26 -4.09 7.44
N SER A 38 -2.61 -2.91 7.49
CA SER A 38 -2.82 -1.93 8.56
C SER A 38 -4.18 -1.26 8.43
N SER A 39 -5.07 -1.47 9.40
CA SER A 39 -6.41 -0.88 9.40
C SER A 39 -6.39 0.66 9.44
N ILE A 40 -5.40 1.24 10.11
CA ILE A 40 -5.27 2.71 10.26
C ILE A 40 -5.17 3.41 8.90
N LEU A 41 -4.38 2.86 7.96
CA LEU A 41 -4.22 3.46 6.63
C LEU A 41 -5.52 3.44 5.84
N HIS A 42 -6.33 2.38 5.99
CA HIS A 42 -7.64 2.28 5.37
C HIS A 42 -8.65 3.23 6.00
N CYS A 43 -8.65 3.35 7.34
CA CYS A 43 -9.52 4.29 8.03
C CYS A 43 -9.27 5.73 7.57
N PHE A 44 -8.00 6.16 7.44
CA PHE A 44 -7.68 7.49 6.94
C PHE A 44 -8.03 7.67 5.46
N ASP A 45 -7.86 6.64 4.63
CA ASP A 45 -8.28 6.72 3.23
C ASP A 45 -9.79 6.90 3.10
N GLU A 46 -10.60 6.14 3.84
CA GLU A 46 -12.05 6.29 3.82
C GLU A 46 -12.48 7.64 4.40
N LEU A 47 -11.93 8.03 5.56
CA LEU A 47 -12.25 9.28 6.24
C LEU A 47 -11.94 10.52 5.38
N LEU A 48 -10.75 10.56 4.76
CA LEU A 48 -10.30 11.69 3.93
C LEU A 48 -10.80 11.59 2.48
N GLY A 49 -11.58 10.55 2.14
CA GLY A 49 -12.14 10.38 0.81
C GLY A 49 -11.12 10.06 -0.28
N VAL A 50 -10.02 9.39 0.06
CA VAL A 50 -9.01 8.94 -0.91
C VAL A 50 -9.59 7.79 -1.74
N LYS A 51 -9.66 7.97 -3.07
CA LYS A 51 -10.17 6.95 -4.00
C LYS A 51 -9.03 6.32 -4.79
N HIS A 52 -8.89 5.00 -4.67
CA HIS A 52 -7.84 4.23 -5.35
C HIS A 52 -8.32 3.66 -6.68
N GLU A 53 -7.43 3.56 -7.67
CA GLU A 53 -7.70 2.91 -8.97
C GLU A 53 -7.91 1.39 -8.85
N ASP A 54 -8.62 0.78 -9.81
CA ASP A 54 -9.12 -0.59 -9.78
C ASP A 54 -8.11 -1.65 -9.29
N LYS A 55 -6.87 -1.62 -9.80
CA LYS A 55 -5.83 -2.60 -9.39
C LYS A 55 -5.38 -2.39 -7.94
N SER A 56 -5.19 -1.15 -7.51
CA SER A 56 -4.80 -0.83 -6.13
C SER A 56 -5.97 -1.05 -5.16
N SER A 57 -7.18 -0.68 -5.59
CA SER A 57 -8.43 -0.85 -4.85
C SER A 57 -8.75 -2.32 -4.58
N SER A 58 -8.68 -3.18 -5.61
CA SER A 58 -8.90 -4.63 -5.44
C SER A 58 -7.88 -5.27 -4.50
N PHE A 59 -6.59 -4.89 -4.61
CA PHE A 59 -5.56 -5.34 -3.68
C PHE A 59 -5.82 -4.89 -2.24
N LEU A 60 -6.09 -3.59 -2.02
CA LEU A 60 -6.38 -3.03 -0.69
C LEU A 60 -7.64 -3.66 -0.08
N THR A 61 -8.71 -3.77 -0.86
CA THR A 61 -9.96 -4.41 -0.41
C THR A 61 -9.72 -5.85 0.02
N ARG A 62 -8.93 -6.61 -0.76
CA ARG A 62 -8.52 -7.97 -0.36
C ARG A 62 -7.72 -7.99 0.94
N MET A 63 -6.86 -7.00 1.19
CA MET A 63 -6.07 -6.92 2.43
C MET A 63 -6.94 -6.69 3.67
N ARG A 64 -8.16 -6.17 3.53
CA ARG A 64 -9.11 -6.08 4.66
C ARG A 64 -9.42 -7.46 5.23
N ASN A 65 -9.49 -8.52 4.41
CA ASN A 65 -9.74 -9.89 4.89
C ASN A 65 -8.65 -10.45 5.81
N TYR A 66 -7.51 -9.77 5.90
CA TYR A 66 -6.39 -10.11 6.79
C TYR A 66 -6.38 -9.24 8.05
N MET A 67 -7.41 -8.41 8.27
CA MET A 67 -7.58 -7.60 9.46
C MET A 67 -8.57 -8.24 10.44
N PRO A 68 -8.45 -7.98 11.76
CA PRO A 68 -9.46 -8.38 12.73
C PRO A 68 -10.88 -7.95 12.30
N PRO A 69 -11.93 -8.77 12.55
CA PRO A 69 -13.30 -8.44 12.13
C PRO A 69 -13.78 -7.07 12.59
N SER A 70 -13.52 -6.69 13.85
CA SER A 70 -13.88 -5.37 14.39
C SER A 70 -13.21 -4.21 13.65
N HIS A 71 -11.97 -4.39 13.17
CA HIS A 71 -11.27 -3.36 12.43
C HIS A 71 -11.80 -3.22 10.99
N ARG A 72 -12.18 -4.34 10.36
CA ARG A 72 -12.89 -4.30 9.07
C ARG A 72 -14.21 -3.56 9.18
N GLN A 73 -14.96 -3.84 10.26
CA GLN A 73 -16.24 -3.19 10.52
C GLN A 73 -16.06 -1.68 10.66
N LEU A 74 -15.06 -1.23 11.43
CA LEU A 74 -14.76 0.20 11.57
C LEU A 74 -14.49 0.88 10.22
N ILE A 75 -13.71 0.26 9.33
CA ILE A 75 -13.43 0.81 8.00
C ILE A 75 -14.73 0.92 7.18
N GLN A 76 -15.58 -0.11 7.26
CA GLN A 76 -16.88 -0.11 6.59
C GLN A 76 -17.79 0.98 7.15
N ASP A 77 -17.87 1.13 8.47
CA ASP A 77 -18.70 2.14 9.13
C ASP A 77 -18.30 3.55 8.71
N ILE A 78 -16.99 3.84 8.62
CA ILE A 78 -16.46 5.11 8.09
C ILE A 78 -16.90 5.30 6.63
N SER A 79 -16.79 4.26 5.80
CA SER A 79 -17.14 4.36 4.36
C SER A 79 -18.63 4.61 4.09
N LEU A 80 -19.51 4.28 5.05
CA LEU A 80 -20.95 4.50 4.97
C LEU A 80 -21.35 5.91 5.43
N GLN A 81 -20.46 6.66 6.07
CA GLN A 81 -20.75 8.02 6.51
C GLN A 81 -20.74 9.01 5.33
N PRO A 82 -21.41 10.17 5.47
CA PRO A 82 -21.27 11.27 4.52
C PRO A 82 -19.82 11.67 4.30
N SER A 83 -19.49 12.06 3.07
CA SER A 83 -18.13 12.46 2.68
C SER A 83 -17.66 13.67 3.46
N LEU A 84 -16.66 13.50 4.32
CA LEU A 84 -16.00 14.59 5.04
C LEU A 84 -15.41 15.62 4.07
N ARG A 85 -14.75 15.16 3.00
CA ARG A 85 -14.18 16.04 1.97
C ARG A 85 -15.26 16.94 1.36
N SER A 86 -16.41 16.36 1.02
CA SER A 86 -17.52 17.11 0.43
C SER A 86 -18.15 18.07 1.43
N PHE A 87 -18.27 17.67 2.70
CA PHE A 87 -18.74 18.54 3.77
C PHE A 87 -17.84 19.76 3.94
N VAL A 88 -16.51 19.55 4.01
CA VAL A 88 -15.51 20.63 4.13
C VAL A 88 -15.58 21.57 2.92
N GLN A 89 -15.65 21.04 1.69
CA GLN A 89 -15.77 21.85 0.47
C GLN A 89 -17.03 22.73 0.41
N GLN A 90 -18.09 22.34 1.09
CA GLN A 90 -19.33 23.12 1.14
C GLN A 90 -19.27 24.26 2.17
N GLN A 91 -18.33 24.21 3.12
CA GLN A 91 -18.15 25.27 4.09
C GLN A 91 -17.29 26.39 3.49
N THR A 92 -17.71 27.64 3.68
CA THR A 92 -16.87 28.83 3.48
C THR A 92 -16.03 29.08 4.73
N ASP A 93 -15.24 28.09 5.15
CA ASP A 93 -14.35 28.16 6.32
C ASP A 93 -12.92 27.79 5.90
N GLU A 94 -12.07 28.80 5.85
CA GLU A 94 -10.66 28.64 5.45
C GLU A 94 -9.86 27.81 6.46
N GLN A 95 -10.14 27.95 7.76
CA GLN A 95 -9.43 27.18 8.78
C GLN A 95 -9.78 25.70 8.69
N LEU A 96 -11.05 25.39 8.42
CA LEU A 96 -11.50 24.02 8.19
C LEU A 96 -10.85 23.40 6.95
N ASN A 97 -10.78 24.16 5.85
CA ASN A 97 -10.09 23.72 4.63
C ASN A 97 -8.60 23.44 4.87
N GLN A 98 -7.91 24.36 5.56
CA GLN A 98 -6.50 24.21 5.92
C GLN A 98 -6.26 23.00 6.84
N ALA A 99 -7.15 22.75 7.81
CA ALA A 99 -7.06 21.60 8.70
C ALA A 99 -7.22 20.27 7.93
N PHE A 100 -8.19 20.21 7.01
CA PHE A 100 -8.39 19.04 6.15
C PHE A 100 -7.16 18.77 5.27
N ASP A 101 -6.66 19.79 4.56
CA ASP A 101 -5.49 19.65 3.68
C ASP A 101 -4.21 19.33 4.47
N PHE A 102 -4.11 19.81 5.71
CA PHE A 102 -3.02 19.42 6.61
C PHE A 102 -3.06 17.91 6.91
N CYS A 103 -4.23 17.34 7.22
CA CYS A 103 -4.38 15.90 7.42
C CYS A 103 -3.99 15.09 6.17
N VAL A 104 -4.49 15.49 5.00
CA VAL A 104 -4.14 14.86 3.70
C VAL A 104 -2.63 14.95 3.46
N SER A 105 -2.02 16.11 3.72
CA SER A 105 -0.58 16.33 3.56
C SER A 105 0.26 15.46 4.50
N LYS A 106 -0.19 15.20 5.73
CA LYS A 106 0.51 14.27 6.64
C LYS A 106 0.43 12.83 6.15
N LEU A 107 -0.72 12.39 5.63
CA LEU A 107 -0.85 11.06 5.02
C LEU A 107 0.05 10.93 3.77
N LEU A 108 0.10 11.98 2.94
CA LEU A 108 0.97 12.05 1.77
C LEU A 108 2.46 11.99 2.15
N ALA A 109 2.86 12.71 3.20
CA ALA A 109 4.22 12.67 3.73
C ALA A 109 4.60 11.28 4.24
N LEU A 110 3.69 10.61 4.97
CA LEU A 110 3.89 9.24 5.43
C LEU A 110 4.10 8.28 4.25
N ARG A 111 3.28 8.37 3.20
CA ARG A 111 3.41 7.52 2.00
C ARG A 111 4.71 7.78 1.25
N SER A 112 5.10 9.04 1.14
CA SER A 112 6.37 9.42 0.52
C SER A 112 7.57 8.88 1.30
N TYR A 113 7.53 8.98 2.64
CA TYR A 113 8.56 8.40 3.50
C TYR A 113 8.60 6.87 3.40
N HIS A 114 7.44 6.21 3.35
CA HIS A 114 7.34 4.77 3.19
C HIS A 114 7.96 4.29 1.87
N ILE A 115 7.79 5.02 0.76
CA ILE A 115 8.48 4.74 -0.51
C ILE A 115 10.01 4.81 -0.32
N SER A 116 10.53 5.80 0.41
CA SER A 116 11.97 5.92 0.71
C SER A 116 12.47 4.74 1.56
N VAL A 117 11.69 4.31 2.55
CA VAL A 117 11.99 3.12 3.36
C VAL A 117 12.05 1.87 2.48
N VAL A 118 11.05 1.66 1.63
CA VAL A 118 11.01 0.52 0.70
C VAL A 118 12.18 0.57 -0.28
N SER A 119 12.50 1.74 -0.84
CA SER A 119 13.66 1.89 -1.71
C SER A 119 14.96 1.45 -1.01
N ARG A 120 15.19 1.95 0.21
CA ARG A 120 16.40 1.67 1.01
C ARG A 120 16.53 0.21 1.43
N PHE A 121 15.44 -0.45 1.82
CA PHE A 121 15.48 -1.79 2.40
C PHE A 121 15.07 -2.92 1.45
N ILE A 122 14.50 -2.60 0.29
CA ILE A 122 14.02 -3.59 -0.68
C ILE A 122 14.71 -3.38 -2.03
N THR A 123 14.50 -2.22 -2.67
CA THR A 123 14.95 -2.00 -4.05
C THR A 123 16.47 -1.98 -4.16
N VAL A 124 17.15 -1.22 -3.30
CA VAL A 124 18.62 -1.10 -3.31
C VAL A 124 19.31 -2.43 -2.96
N PRO A 125 18.93 -3.15 -1.87
CA PRO A 125 19.51 -4.46 -1.58
C PRO A 125 19.26 -5.50 -2.67
N ALA A 126 18.06 -5.53 -3.27
CA ALA A 126 17.75 -6.46 -4.36
C ALA A 126 18.60 -6.18 -5.61
N ALA A 127 18.80 -4.90 -5.97
CA ALA A 127 19.68 -4.53 -7.08
C ALA A 127 21.14 -4.94 -6.82
N ARG A 128 21.65 -4.70 -5.60
CA ARG A 128 23.00 -5.12 -5.20
C ARG A 128 23.16 -6.64 -5.26
N ALA A 129 22.17 -7.39 -4.79
CA ALA A 129 22.18 -8.86 -4.84
C ALA A 129 22.21 -9.37 -6.30
N ARG A 130 21.42 -8.78 -7.20
CA ARG A 130 21.48 -9.08 -8.64
C ARG A 130 22.86 -8.83 -9.24
N GLN A 131 23.46 -7.68 -8.93
CA GLN A 131 24.78 -7.32 -9.43
C GLN A 131 25.85 -8.30 -8.95
N LEU A 132 25.88 -8.62 -7.66
CA LEU A 132 26.84 -9.59 -7.10
C LEU A 132 26.72 -10.96 -7.79
N ARG A 133 25.49 -11.46 -8.00
CA ARG A 133 25.28 -12.74 -8.73
C ARG A 133 25.74 -12.71 -10.18
N SER A 134 25.61 -11.57 -10.87
CA SER A 134 26.12 -11.43 -12.24
C SER A 134 27.66 -11.40 -12.32
N GLN A 135 28.34 -11.04 -11.22
CA GLN A 135 29.80 -10.94 -11.14
C GLN A 135 30.46 -12.20 -10.59
N SER A 136 29.77 -12.98 -9.75
CA SER A 136 30.25 -14.24 -9.22
C SER A 136 30.04 -15.39 -10.22
N GLN A 137 31.08 -15.79 -10.96
CA GLN A 137 31.14 -17.14 -11.50
C GLN A 137 31.28 -18.11 -10.33
N ALA A 138 30.37 -19.08 -10.26
CA ALA A 138 30.29 -20.18 -9.30
C ALA A 138 31.58 -20.48 -8.52
N SER A 139 31.72 -19.90 -7.33
CA SER A 139 32.63 -20.40 -6.31
C SER A 139 31.89 -20.47 -4.98
N ASP A 140 32.04 -21.65 -4.38
CA ASP A 140 31.35 -22.15 -3.20
C ASP A 140 31.59 -21.21 -2.00
N GLY A 141 30.54 -20.54 -1.52
CA GLY A 141 30.67 -19.58 -0.40
C GLY A 141 29.41 -18.80 -0.04
N GLU A 142 28.69 -19.33 0.95
CA GLU A 142 27.77 -18.65 1.89
C GLU A 142 26.42 -18.02 1.42
N MET A 143 25.38 -18.41 2.18
CA MET A 143 23.98 -17.96 2.38
C MET A 143 23.25 -16.97 1.44
N ILE A 144 23.92 -16.08 0.72
CA ILE A 144 23.29 -15.09 -0.17
C ILE A 144 22.67 -15.77 -1.41
N VAL A 145 23.10 -17.00 -1.72
CA VAL A 145 22.64 -17.82 -2.85
C VAL A 145 21.21 -18.37 -2.68
N LYS A 146 20.62 -18.36 -1.47
CA LYS A 146 19.39 -19.12 -1.17
C LYS A 146 18.07 -18.36 -1.27
N ALA A 147 18.07 -17.05 -1.52
CA ALA A 147 16.82 -16.30 -1.66
C ALA A 147 16.20 -16.57 -3.04
N PRO A 148 14.93 -17.02 -3.14
CA PRO A 148 14.32 -17.28 -4.44
C PRO A 148 14.24 -16.01 -5.28
N THR A 149 14.84 -16.03 -6.48
CA THR A 149 14.83 -14.90 -7.42
C THR A 149 13.41 -14.45 -7.75
N CYS A 150 12.45 -15.39 -7.69
CA CYS A 150 11.00 -15.16 -7.89
C CYS A 150 10.40 -14.11 -6.93
N LEU A 151 11.04 -13.85 -5.78
CA LEU A 151 10.54 -12.94 -4.72
C LEU A 151 11.18 -11.54 -4.76
N GLU A 152 12.13 -11.29 -5.67
CA GLU A 152 12.91 -10.05 -5.66
C GLU A 152 12.13 -8.83 -6.15
N GLU A 153 11.23 -9.02 -7.12
CA GLU A 153 10.49 -7.93 -7.77
C GLU A 153 9.10 -7.67 -7.18
N ARG A 154 8.66 -8.54 -6.27
CA ARG A 154 7.33 -8.44 -5.63
C ARG A 154 7.42 -8.05 -4.17
N GLY A 155 6.42 -7.30 -3.71
CA GLY A 155 6.14 -7.17 -2.28
C GLY A 155 5.73 -8.52 -1.70
N THR A 156 5.86 -8.69 -0.39
CA THR A 156 5.44 -9.90 0.34
C THR A 156 3.94 -10.18 0.23
N GLY A 157 3.14 -9.13 0.03
CA GLY A 157 1.71 -9.23 -0.30
C GLY A 157 1.40 -9.61 -1.76
N GLY A 158 2.41 -9.72 -2.63
CA GLY A 158 2.27 -10.17 -4.02
C GLY A 158 2.20 -9.05 -5.08
N SER A 159 2.22 -7.77 -4.71
CA SER A 159 2.12 -6.64 -5.66
C SER A 159 3.48 -6.15 -6.18
N GLY A 160 3.46 -5.50 -7.36
CA GLY A 160 4.61 -4.73 -7.86
C GLY A 160 4.85 -3.50 -6.98
N ILE A 161 5.77 -3.63 -6.02
CA ILE A 161 5.80 -2.78 -4.82
C ILE A 161 5.91 -1.29 -5.11
N MET A 162 6.80 -0.88 -6.03
CA MET A 162 7.04 0.54 -6.31
C MET A 162 5.90 1.20 -7.08
N VAL A 163 5.29 0.49 -8.03
CA VAL A 163 4.14 1.00 -8.81
C VAL A 163 2.96 1.19 -7.86
N PHE A 164 2.64 0.16 -7.08
CA PHE A 164 1.55 0.22 -6.11
C PHE A 164 1.70 1.37 -5.12
N LEU A 165 2.87 1.53 -4.50
CA LEU A 165 3.11 2.59 -3.51
C LEU A 165 3.02 4.00 -4.12
N LYS A 166 3.53 4.18 -5.34
CA LYS A 166 3.42 5.47 -6.06
C LYS A 166 1.96 5.78 -6.39
N THR A 167 1.21 4.83 -6.93
CA THR A 167 -0.23 5.01 -7.22
C THR A 167 -1.00 5.37 -5.96
N VAL A 168 -0.80 4.65 -4.85
CA VAL A 168 -1.49 4.95 -3.58
C VAL A 168 -1.11 6.34 -3.03
N ARG A 169 0.16 6.74 -3.14
CA ARG A 169 0.60 8.10 -2.77
C ARG A 169 -0.08 9.15 -3.63
N ASP A 170 -0.06 8.98 -4.94
CA ASP A 170 -0.58 9.94 -5.90
C ASP A 170 -2.10 10.10 -5.73
N LYS A 171 -2.84 9.01 -5.48
CA LYS A 171 -4.27 9.09 -5.16
C LYS A 171 -4.59 9.83 -3.86
N THR A 172 -3.72 9.77 -2.85
CA THR A 172 -3.89 10.64 -1.67
C THR A 172 -3.59 12.11 -1.99
N LYS A 173 -2.69 12.41 -2.93
CA LYS A 173 -2.50 13.80 -3.39
C LYS A 173 -3.76 14.33 -4.07
N ASP A 174 -4.45 13.51 -4.85
CA ASP A 174 -5.71 13.87 -5.52
C ASP A 174 -6.87 14.18 -4.54
N ALA A 175 -6.72 13.83 -3.27
CA ALA A 175 -7.70 14.13 -2.21
C ALA A 175 -7.59 15.57 -1.68
N LEU A 176 -6.49 16.28 -1.93
CA LEU A 176 -6.36 17.70 -1.59
C LEU A 176 -7.52 18.51 -2.17
N LEU A 177 -7.90 19.57 -1.48
CA LEU A 177 -8.92 20.49 -1.97
C LEU A 177 -8.38 21.24 -3.21
N PRO A 178 -9.23 21.54 -4.20
CA PRO A 178 -8.82 22.40 -5.29
C PRO A 178 -8.50 23.78 -4.73
N GLU A 179 -7.39 24.38 -5.19
CA GLU A 179 -7.07 25.77 -4.90
C GLU A 179 -8.28 26.63 -5.25
N THR A 180 -8.90 27.26 -4.25
CA THR A 180 -9.89 28.31 -4.47
C THR A 180 -9.17 29.42 -5.21
N SER A 181 -9.26 29.40 -6.54
CA SER A 181 -8.83 30.50 -7.40
C SER A 181 -9.32 31.78 -6.75
N LYS A 182 -8.40 32.71 -6.45
CA LYS A 182 -8.66 34.07 -6.02
C LYS A 182 -9.74 34.71 -6.90
N LYS A 183 -11.01 34.48 -6.60
CA LYS A 183 -12.11 35.37 -6.97
C LYS A 183 -12.13 36.45 -5.91
N ILE A 184 -12.36 37.70 -6.35
CA ILE A 184 -12.23 39.00 -5.64
C ILE A 184 -10.87 39.65 -5.99
N LYS A 185 -10.72 40.75 -6.75
CA LYS A 185 -11.62 41.79 -7.30
C LYS A 185 -10.87 42.46 -8.47
N ASN A 186 -11.44 42.48 -9.67
CA ASN A 186 -11.28 43.62 -10.58
C ASN A 186 -12.69 44.19 -10.76
N HIS A 187 -13.04 45.10 -9.85
CA HIS A 187 -14.03 46.14 -10.08
C HIS A 187 -13.32 47.45 -9.81
N SER A 188 -12.86 48.07 -10.89
CA SER A 188 -12.81 49.51 -11.14
C SER A 188 -12.46 49.71 -12.61
#